data_AF-A0AAU5KGE2-F1
#
_entry.id   AF-A0AAU5KGE2-F1
#
_cell.length_a   1.000
_cell.length_b   1.000
_cell.length_c   1.000
_cell.angle_alpha   90.00
_cell.angle_beta   90.00
_cell.angle_gamma   90.00
#
_symmetry.space_group_name_H-M   'P 1'
#
loop_
_entity.id
_entity.type
_entity.pdbx_description
1 polymer ?
#
loop_
_entity_poly.entity_id
_entity_poly.type
_entity_poly.pdbx_seq_one_letter_code
_entity_poly.pdbx_strand_id
1 'polypeptide(L)' 'MSLPSRRQAKAAMDELADALDDADIDVDDLSAGWYVTPDGTVLIQLRPLHPTEVRQLAKAIRPVDEEE' A
#
# COMPACT_ATOMS: atom_id res chain seq x y z
N MET A 1 3.00 12.63 22.83
CA MET A 1 2.86 11.17 22.64
C MET A 1 3.10 10.85 21.16
N SER A 2 3.85 9.77 20.91
CA SER A 2 4.07 9.04 19.64
C SER A 2 4.73 9.71 18.42
N LEU A 3 6.05 9.92 18.46
CA LEU A 3 6.91 10.01 17.25
C LEU A 3 7.25 8.65 16.57
N PRO A 4 7.30 7.50 17.27
CA PRO A 4 7.64 6.21 16.65
C PRO A 4 6.61 5.74 15.61
N SER A 5 5.32 5.98 15.85
CA SER A 5 4.25 5.41 15.03
C SER A 5 4.18 6.00 13.63
N ARG A 6 4.47 7.31 13.46
CA ARG A 6 4.49 7.94 12.12
C ARG A 6 5.67 7.46 11.27
N ARG A 7 6.84 7.25 11.87
CA ARG A 7 8.02 6.71 11.16
C ARG A 7 7.78 5.26 10.73
N GLN A 8 7.17 4.45 11.60
CA GLN A 8 6.79 3.08 11.29
C GLN A 8 5.74 3.01 10.18
N ALA A 9 4.71 3.86 10.24
CA ALA A 9 3.70 3.95 9.19
C ALA A 9 4.30 4.37 7.84
N LYS A 10 5.26 5.31 7.83
CA LYS A 10 5.98 5.66 6.60
C LYS A 10 6.78 4.48 6.05
N ALA A 11 7.52 3.76 6.90
CA ALA A 11 8.28 2.59 6.47
C ALA A 11 7.36 1.50 5.88
N ALA A 12 6.21 1.25 6.50
CA ALA A 12 5.21 0.31 5.98
C ALA A 12 4.60 0.76 4.64
N MET A 13 4.44 2.07 4.42
CA MET A 13 3.99 2.62 3.14
C MET A 13 5.04 2.51 2.05
N ASP A 14 6.32 2.74 2.39
CA ASP A 14 7.44 2.58 1.46
C ASP A 14 7.56 1.09 1.05
N GLU A 15 7.45 0.15 2.01
CA GLU A 15 7.44 -1.30 1.75
C GLU A 15 6.24 -1.75 0.89
N LEU A 16 5.06 -1.18 1.11
CA LEU A 16 3.89 -1.45 0.27
C LEU A 16 4.10 -0.93 -1.16
N ALA A 17 4.72 0.23 -1.34
CA ALA A 17 5.02 0.77 -2.66
C ALA A 17 5.95 -0.16 -3.45
N ASP A 18 7.02 -0.63 -2.79
CA ASP A 18 7.97 -1.58 -3.37
C ASP A 18 7.27 -2.90 -3.78
N ALA A 19 6.40 -3.43 -2.91
CA ALA A 19 5.65 -4.67 -3.20
C ALA A 19 4.64 -4.52 -4.37
N LEU A 20 4.09 -3.32 -4.57
CA LEU A 20 3.20 -3.03 -5.71
C LEU A 20 3.99 -2.90 -7.01
N ASP A 21 5.17 -2.28 -6.97
CA ASP A 21 6.11 -2.19 -8.10
C ASP A 21 6.57 -3.58 -8.55
N ASP A 22 6.98 -4.43 -7.60
CA ASP A 22 7.35 -5.84 -7.85
C ASP A 22 6.20 -6.65 -8.48
N ALA A 23 4.96 -6.30 -8.16
CA ALA A 23 3.76 -6.93 -8.71
C ALA A 23 3.32 -6.37 -10.07
N ASP A 24 4.10 -5.45 -10.67
CA ASP A 24 3.80 -4.74 -11.92
C ASP A 24 2.45 -3.98 -11.83
N ILE A 25 2.22 -3.37 -10.66
CA ILE A 25 1.04 -2.56 -10.36
C ILE A 25 1.46 -1.09 -10.37
N ASP A 26 1.20 -0.43 -11.49
CA ASP A 26 1.42 1.01 -11.61
C ASP A 26 0.41 1.78 -10.74
N VAL A 27 0.85 2.16 -9.55
CA VAL A 27 0.11 3.04 -8.66
C VAL A 27 0.65 4.46 -8.83
N ASP A 28 -0.12 5.30 -9.54
CA ASP A 28 0.07 6.75 -9.49
C ASP A 28 0.29 7.19 -8.03
N ASP A 29 1.29 8.08 -7.83
CA ASP A 29 1.78 8.58 -6.54
C ASP A 29 0.83 8.26 -5.36
N LEU A 30 1.19 7.22 -4.58
CA LEU A 30 0.39 6.77 -3.43
C LEU A 30 0.06 7.93 -2.47
N SER A 31 0.84 9.02 -2.45
CA SER A 31 0.52 10.20 -1.65
C SER A 31 -0.78 10.91 -2.07
N ALA A 32 -1.29 10.68 -3.29
CA ALA A 32 -2.55 11.20 -3.79
C ALA A 32 -3.78 10.44 -3.24
N GLY A 33 -3.60 9.27 -2.65
CA GLY A 33 -4.68 8.42 -2.14
C GLY A 33 -4.47 7.89 -0.73
N TRP A 34 -3.32 8.14 -0.10
CA TRP A 34 -2.97 7.54 1.18
C TRP A 34 -2.53 8.62 2.18
N TYR A 35 -3.13 8.58 3.37
CA TYR A 35 -2.87 9.53 4.45
C TYR A 35 -2.41 8.79 5.70
N VAL A 36 -1.19 9.07 6.13
CA VAL A 36 -0.68 8.63 7.44
C VAL A 36 -1.18 9.60 8.51
N THR A 37 -1.99 9.11 9.44
CA THR A 37 -2.51 9.90 10.55
C THR A 37 -1.41 10.24 11.56
N PRO A 38 -1.63 11.24 12.44
CA PRO A 38 -0.69 11.57 13.52
C PRO A 38 -0.44 10.43 14.51
N ASP A 39 -1.39 9.49 14.66
CA ASP A 39 -1.23 8.33 15.53
C ASP A 39 -0.56 7.13 14.84
N GLY A 40 -0.28 7.21 13.53
CA GLY A 40 0.44 6.18 12.77
C GLY A 40 -0.46 5.11 12.15
N THR A 41 -1.76 5.37 12.05
CA THR A 41 -2.66 4.61 11.18
C THR A 41 -2.61 5.14 9.75
N VAL A 42 -3.02 4.32 8.78
CA VAL A 42 -3.02 4.68 7.36
C VAL A 42 -4.47 4.69 6.87
N LEU A 43 -4.90 5.82 6.31
CA LEU A 43 -6.19 5.99 5.67
C LEU A 43 -6.01 5.96 4.15
N ILE A 44 -6.87 5.22 3.45
CA ILE A 44 -6.90 5.20 1.99
C ILE A 44 -8.08 6.05 1.54
N GLN A 45 -7.81 7.19 0.91
CA GLN A 45 -8.80 7.93 0.13
C GLN A 45 -9.04 7.20 -1.18
N LEU A 46 -10.24 6.63 -1.30
CA LEU A 46 -10.67 5.83 -2.44
C LEU A 46 -10.81 6.72 -3.67
N ARG A 47 -9.75 6.83 -4.48
CA ARG A 47 -9.96 7.13 -5.90
C ARG A 47 -10.69 5.95 -6.55
N PRO A 48 -11.52 6.18 -7.58
CA PRO A 48 -12.07 5.07 -8.37
C PRO A 48 -10.92 4.19 -8.88
N LEU A 49 -11.06 2.87 -8.71
CA LEU A 49 -10.15 1.89 -9.28
C LEU A 49 -10.77 1.31 -10.54
N HIS A 50 -9.98 1.20 -11.60
CA HIS A 50 -10.35 0.40 -12.76
C HIS A 50 -10.37 -1.10 -12.39
N PRO A 51 -11.22 -1.90 -13.05
CA PRO A 51 -11.28 -3.34 -12.81
C PRO A 51 -9.92 -4.07 -12.94
N THR A 52 -9.02 -3.56 -13.78
CA THR A 52 -7.65 -4.10 -13.93
C THR A 52 -6.83 -3.91 -12.65
N GLU A 53 -6.86 -2.71 -12.06
CA GLU A 53 -6.17 -2.39 -10.80
C GLU A 53 -6.70 -3.25 -9.64
N VAL A 54 -8.01 -3.48 -9.59
CA VAL A 54 -8.63 -4.38 -8.60
C VAL A 54 -8.11 -5.82 -8.75
N ARG A 55 -7.94 -6.30 -9.99
CA ARG A 55 -7.38 -7.65 -10.24
C ARG A 55 -5.91 -7.74 -9.89
N GLN A 56 -5.14 -6.70 -10.17
CA GLN A 56 -3.73 -6.56 -9.81
C GLN A 56 -3.56 -6.60 -8.28
N LEU A 57 -4.31 -5.78 -7.54
CA LEU A 57 -4.33 -5.81 -6.07
C LEU A 57 -4.72 -7.19 -5.53
N ALA A 58 -5.75 -7.81 -6.12
CA ALA A 58 -6.15 -9.16 -5.72
C ALA A 58 -5.08 -10.22 -6.00
N LYS A 59 -4.23 -10.03 -7.02
CA LYS A 59 -3.08 -10.91 -7.30
C LYS A 59 -1.96 -10.69 -6.30
N ALA A 60 -1.65 -9.44 -5.94
CA ALA A 60 -0.62 -9.10 -4.96
C ALA A 60 -0.98 -9.54 -3.52
N ILE A 61 -2.27 -9.50 -3.15
CA ILE A 61 -2.75 -9.92 -1.82
C ILE A 61 -2.88 -11.45 -1.73
N ARG A 62 -3.00 -12.16 -2.86
CA ARG A 62 -3.06 -13.62 -2.81
C ARG A 62 -1.74 -14.12 -2.24
N PRO A 63 -1.78 -15.02 -1.25
CA PRO A 63 -0.56 -15.62 -0.74
C PRO A 63 0.17 -16.22 -1.93
N VAL A 64 1.44 -15.83 -2.10
CA VAL A 64 2.37 -16.64 -2.87
C VAL A 64 2.45 -17.91 -2.03
N ASP A 65 1.83 -18.99 -2.49
CA ASP A 65 2.07 -20.29 -1.86
C ASP A 65 3.60 -20.45 -1.82
N GLU A 66 4.16 -20.49 -0.62
CA GLU A 66 5.56 -20.83 -0.42
C GLU A 66 5.75 -22.20 -1.06
N GLU A 67 6.32 -22.24 -2.26
CA GLU A 67 6.70 -23.48 -2.93
C GLU A 67 7.69 -24.21 -2.00
N GLU A 68 7.22 -25.29 -1.37
CA GLU A 68 8.06 -26.35 -0.78
C GLU A 68 8.89 -27.05 -1.86
#